data_AF-A0A0F8VH48-F1
#
_entry.id   AF-A0A0F8VH48-F1
#
_cell.length_a   1.000
_cell.length_b   1.000
_cell.length_c   1.000
_cell.angle_alpha   90.00
_cell.angle_beta   90.00
_cell.angle_gamma   90.00
#
_symmetry.space_group_name_H-M   'P 1'
#
loop_
_entity.id
_entity.type
_entity.pdbx_description
1 polymer ?
#
loop_
_entity_poly.entity_id
_entity_poly.type
_entity_poly.pdbx_seq_one_letter_code
_entity_poly.pdbx_strand_id
1 'polypeptide(L)'
;MANFNNITGDRSKEIMMEYVCCNQCNSNETKDLFSINSSTFGEFQEFRVVQCRKCGLAYLNPRPPEQKILDMYRNEYYDLTNRPDIDDDGKVHFSQSHLAWQKSMLDRIEQYTSKSRICEIGCGYGAFLDLARTR
;
A
#
# COMPACT_ATOMS: atom_id res chain seq x y z
N MET A 1 -32.09 19.93 15.68
CA MET A 1 -31.00 20.42 14.81
C MET A 1 -29.74 20.42 15.64
N ALA A 2 -28.92 19.37 15.55
CA ALA A 2 -27.67 19.29 16.30
C ALA A 2 -26.60 20.09 15.54
N ASN A 3 -26.06 21.11 16.20
CA ASN A 3 -24.94 21.93 15.73
C ASN A 3 -23.66 21.08 15.71
N PHE A 4 -23.18 20.76 14.52
CA PHE A 4 -21.85 20.20 14.30
C PHE A 4 -20.84 21.35 14.22
N ASN A 5 -20.48 21.94 15.35
CA ASN A 5 -19.32 22.81 15.42
C ASN A 5 -18.45 22.40 16.61
N ASN A 6 -17.17 22.21 16.29
CA ASN A 6 -16.02 22.05 17.19
C ASN A 6 -15.72 20.61 17.65
N ILE A 7 -15.28 19.78 16.71
CA ILE A 7 -14.20 18.83 17.01
C ILE A 7 -12.90 19.60 16.75
N THR A 8 -12.43 20.37 17.75
CA THR A 8 -11.06 20.87 17.74
C THR A 8 -10.15 19.69 18.05
N GLY A 9 -9.85 18.88 17.03
CA GLY A 9 -8.79 17.89 17.09
C GLY A 9 -7.48 18.59 17.43
N ASP A 10 -6.76 18.03 18.39
CA ASP A 10 -5.43 18.49 18.75
C ASP A 10 -4.50 18.40 17.53
N ARG A 11 -4.14 19.56 16.95
CA ARG A 11 -3.23 19.67 15.79
C ARG A 11 -1.78 19.27 16.12
N SER A 12 -1.49 18.87 17.36
CA SER A 12 -0.15 18.45 17.79
C SER A 12 0.29 17.08 17.22
N LYS A 13 -0.57 16.38 16.47
CA LYS A 13 -0.31 15.03 15.93
C LYS A 13 -0.32 14.92 14.40
N GLU A 14 -0.33 16.02 13.66
CA GLU A 14 -0.23 15.95 12.19
C GLU A 14 1.14 15.40 11.76
N ILE A 15 1.14 14.44 10.83
CA ILE A 15 2.39 13.88 10.29
C ILE A 15 3.03 14.96 9.40
N MET A 16 4.28 15.29 9.70
CA MET A 16 5.07 16.21 8.87
C MET A 16 5.23 15.62 7.47
N MET A 17 4.68 16.29 6.45
CA MET A 17 4.72 15.81 5.06
C MET A 17 5.89 16.41 4.28
N GLU A 18 6.41 15.69 3.30
CA GLU A 18 7.49 16.13 2.41
C GLU A 18 7.01 16.29 0.96
N TYR A 19 7.48 17.35 0.30
CA TYR A 19 7.30 17.52 -1.15
C TYR A 19 8.40 16.77 -1.89
N VAL A 20 8.02 15.98 -2.90
CA VAL A 20 8.95 15.17 -3.68
C VAL A 20 8.77 15.37 -5.18
N CYS A 21 9.86 15.20 -5.93
CA CYS A 21 9.81 15.09 -7.38
C CYS A 21 9.15 13.77 -7.80
N CYS A 22 8.62 13.73 -9.02
CA CYS A 22 8.07 12.53 -9.63
C CYS A 22 9.14 11.42 -9.70
N ASN A 23 8.87 10.26 -9.11
CA ASN A 23 9.83 9.14 -9.10
C ASN A 23 10.03 8.45 -10.46
N GLN A 24 9.27 8.81 -11.49
CA GLN A 24 9.42 8.26 -12.85
C GLN A 24 10.27 9.14 -13.76
N CYS A 25 10.14 10.47 -13.67
CA CYS A 25 10.82 11.40 -14.59
C CYS A 25 11.54 12.57 -13.89
N ASN A 26 11.57 12.57 -12.55
CA ASN A 26 12.21 13.57 -11.69
C ASN A 26 11.69 15.02 -11.83
N SER A 27 10.57 15.23 -12.52
CA SER A 27 9.92 16.55 -12.62
C SER A 27 9.25 16.95 -11.29
N ASN A 28 9.26 18.23 -10.97
CA ASN A 28 8.46 18.84 -9.90
C ASN A 28 7.16 19.50 -10.42
N GLU A 29 6.92 19.46 -11.73
CA GLU A 29 5.72 20.04 -12.34
C GLU A 29 4.51 19.12 -12.17
N THR A 30 3.56 19.55 -11.34
CA THR A 30 2.36 18.76 -11.02
C THR A 30 1.07 19.55 -11.25
N LYS A 31 -0.04 18.83 -11.31
CA LYS A 31 -1.39 19.37 -11.16
C LYS A 31 -2.13 18.57 -10.09
N ASP A 32 -3.00 19.22 -9.34
CA ASP A 32 -3.86 18.52 -8.38
C ASP A 32 -4.90 17.67 -9.09
N LEU A 33 -5.18 16.49 -8.54
CA LEU A 33 -6.30 15.65 -8.95
C LEU A 33 -7.43 15.70 -7.92
N PHE A 34 -7.14 15.27 -6.69
CA PHE A 34 -8.11 15.24 -5.59
C PHE A 34 -7.38 15.04 -4.25
N SER A 35 -8.11 15.29 -3.16
CA SER A 35 -7.68 14.97 -1.80
C SER A 35 -8.44 13.76 -1.28
N ILE A 36 -7.78 12.95 -0.46
CA ILE A 36 -8.40 11.85 0.29
C ILE A 36 -8.09 12.05 1.76
N ASN A 37 -9.07 11.82 2.63
CA ASN A 37 -8.81 11.75 4.06
C ASN A 37 -8.59 10.31 4.46
N SER A 38 -7.53 10.03 5.22
CA SER A 38 -7.22 8.70 5.70
C SER A 38 -6.62 8.73 7.10
N SER A 39 -6.85 7.67 7.87
CA SER A 39 -6.18 7.40 9.14
C SER A 39 -5.12 6.30 9.02
N THR A 40 -4.62 6.03 7.80
CA THR A 40 -3.65 4.95 7.50
C THR A 40 -2.41 5.01 8.39
N PHE A 41 -2.00 6.19 8.84
CA PHE A 41 -0.82 6.38 9.68
C PHE A 41 -1.19 6.74 11.13
N GLY A 42 -2.30 6.16 11.63
CA GLY A 42 -2.80 6.33 12.99
C GLY A 42 -3.62 7.62 13.23
N GLU A 43 -3.34 8.68 12.49
CA GLU A 43 -4.01 9.99 12.66
C GLU A 43 -4.81 10.36 11.40
N PHE A 44 -5.99 10.96 11.59
CA PHE A 44 -6.84 11.38 10.47
C PHE A 44 -6.20 12.58 9.76
N GLN A 45 -5.78 12.38 8.52
CA GLN A 45 -5.04 13.37 7.73
C GLN A 45 -5.53 13.42 6.29
N GLU A 46 -5.48 14.62 5.71
CA GLU A 46 -5.70 14.83 4.28
C GLU A 46 -4.43 14.52 3.47
N PHE A 47 -4.57 13.66 2.47
CA PHE A 47 -3.54 13.33 1.50
C PHE A 47 -3.91 13.87 0.12
N ARG A 48 -2.97 14.55 -0.53
CA ARG A 48 -3.17 15.11 -1.87
C ARG A 48 -2.63 14.17 -2.93
N VAL A 49 -3.49 13.80 -3.88
CA VAL A 49 -3.09 13.10 -5.10
C VAL A 49 -2.85 14.13 -6.19
N VAL A 50 -1.63 14.14 -6.72
CA VAL A 50 -1.22 15.01 -7.84
C VAL A 50 -0.87 14.17 -9.05
N GLN A 51 -0.91 14.76 -10.23
CA GLN A 51 -0.43 14.17 -11.48
C GLN A 51 0.78 14.94 -12.00
N CYS A 52 1.86 14.24 -12.36
CA CYS A 52 2.99 14.84 -13.05
C CYS A 52 2.56 15.36 -14.42
N ARG A 53 2.87 16.62 -14.73
CA ARG A 53 2.57 17.24 -16.03
C ARG A 53 3.43 16.69 -17.18
N LYS A 54 4.58 16.08 -16.88
CA LYS A 54 5.50 15.55 -17.90
C LYS A 54 5.21 14.12 -18.31
N CYS A 55 5.09 13.21 -17.34
CA CYS A 55 4.91 11.76 -17.63
C CYS A 55 3.51 11.23 -17.33
N GLY A 56 2.63 12.02 -16.69
CA GLY A 56 1.27 11.60 -16.37
C GLY A 56 1.13 10.69 -15.14
N LEU A 57 2.21 10.34 -14.44
CA LEU A 57 2.13 9.58 -13.19
C LEU A 57 1.31 10.31 -12.13
N ALA A 58 0.34 9.62 -11.52
CA ALA A 58 -0.36 10.08 -10.33
C ALA A 58 0.31 9.55 -9.06
N TYR A 59 0.51 10.40 -8.06
CA TYR A 59 1.19 10.06 -6.80
C TYR A 59 0.81 11.01 -5.67
N LEU A 60 1.13 10.65 -4.42
CA LEU A 60 0.94 11.53 -3.27
C LEU A 60 2.00 12.64 -3.25
N ASN A 61 1.56 13.89 -3.15
CA ASN A 61 2.47 15.02 -2.97
C ASN A 61 1.75 16.21 -2.30
N PRO A 62 2.19 16.68 -1.13
CA PRO A 62 3.28 16.11 -0.33
C PRO A 62 2.90 14.71 0.19
N ARG A 63 3.90 13.87 0.48
CA ARG A 63 3.74 12.51 1.01
C ARG A 63 4.29 12.41 2.44
N PRO A 64 3.97 11.35 3.20
CA PRO A 64 4.66 11.10 4.46
C PRO A 64 6.16 10.90 4.23
N PRO A 65 7.02 11.23 5.21
CA PRO A 65 8.45 11.02 5.11
C PRO A 65 8.75 9.54 4.93
N GLU A 66 9.79 9.21 4.17
CA GLU A 66 10.15 7.82 3.87
C GLU A 66 10.24 6.95 5.13
N GLN A 67 10.85 7.47 6.20
CA GLN A 67 10.95 6.72 7.46
C GLN A 67 9.57 6.36 8.04
N LYS A 68 8.58 7.25 7.95
CA LYS A 68 7.21 6.95 8.39
C LYS A 68 6.53 5.90 7.53
N ILE A 69 6.78 5.92 6.22
CA ILE A 69 6.29 4.88 5.31
C ILE A 69 6.92 3.53 5.67
N LEU A 70 8.23 3.52 5.95
CA LEU A 70 8.95 2.31 6.35
C LEU A 70 8.48 1.77 7.71
N ASP A 71 8.26 2.65 8.69
CA ASP A 71 7.76 2.28 10.01
C ASP A 71 6.36 1.63 9.90
N MET A 72 5.48 2.22 9.08
CA MET A 72 4.16 1.64 8.78
C MET A 72 4.29 0.23 8.19
N TYR A 73 5.15 0.04 7.18
CA TYR A 73 5.35 -1.30 6.59
C TYR A 73 5.96 -2.31 7.56
N ARG A 74 6.81 -1.87 8.50
CA ARG A 74 7.48 -2.77 9.46
C ARG A 74 6.58 -3.15 10.63
N ASN A 75 5.81 -2.20 11.16
CA ASN A 75 5.17 -2.35 12.46
C ASN A 75 3.64 -2.45 12.36
N GLU A 76 3.02 -1.77 11.40
CA GLU A 76 1.55 -1.60 11.35
C GLU A 76 0.92 -2.45 10.26
N TYR A 77 1.57 -2.56 9.09
CA TYR A 77 1.04 -3.29 7.93
C TYR A 77 0.86 -4.80 8.19
N TYR A 78 1.73 -5.37 9.03
CA TYR A 78 1.72 -6.78 9.43
C TYR A 78 1.18 -7.01 10.84
N ASP A 79 0.58 -6.01 11.49
CA ASP A 79 -0.07 -6.23 12.78
C ASP A 79 -1.24 -7.22 12.59
N LEU A 80 -1.04 -8.43 13.12
CA LEU A 80 -1.94 -9.58 12.97
C LEU A 80 -3.20 -9.44 13.82
N THR A 81 -3.25 -8.48 14.75
CA THR A 81 -4.27 -8.43 15.81
C THR A 81 -5.67 -8.03 15.33
N ASN A 82 -5.82 -7.54 14.09
CA ASN A 82 -7.10 -7.05 13.55
C ASN A 82 -7.33 -7.45 12.08
N ARG A 83 -6.92 -8.65 11.69
CA ARG A 83 -6.95 -9.09 10.28
C ARG A 83 -7.93 -10.24 10.07
N PRO A 84 -9.10 -9.99 9.41
CA PRO A 84 -10.10 -11.05 9.17
C PRO A 84 -9.61 -12.11 8.17
N ASP A 85 -8.51 -11.82 7.47
CA ASP A 85 -7.81 -12.71 6.56
C ASP A 85 -6.85 -13.67 7.27
N ILE A 86 -6.76 -13.70 8.60
CA ILE A 86 -5.85 -14.58 9.34
C ILE A 86 -6.66 -15.35 10.39
N ASP A 87 -6.56 -16.68 10.40
CA ASP A 87 -7.22 -17.51 11.42
C ASP A 87 -6.43 -17.59 12.72
N ASP A 88 -7.04 -18.22 13.73
CA ASP A 88 -6.47 -18.43 15.06
C ASP A 88 -5.16 -19.27 15.04
N ASP A 89 -4.91 -20.03 13.96
CA ASP A 89 -3.67 -20.78 13.74
C ASP A 89 -2.58 -19.95 13.03
N GLY A 90 -2.85 -18.68 12.73
CA GLY A 90 -1.95 -17.77 12.02
C GLY A 90 -1.90 -18.01 10.50
N LYS A 91 -2.84 -18.76 9.94
CA LYS A 91 -2.90 -19.00 8.49
C LYS A 91 -3.65 -17.88 7.80
N VAL A 92 -3.06 -17.39 6.73
CA VAL A 92 -3.68 -16.35 5.91
C VAL A 92 -4.66 -16.98 4.92
N HIS A 93 -5.93 -16.61 5.05
CA HIS A 93 -7.03 -16.98 4.19
C HIS A 93 -7.17 -16.00 3.04
N PHE A 94 -6.78 -16.45 1.85
CA PHE A 94 -7.02 -15.72 0.62
C PHE A 94 -8.37 -16.12 0.04
N SER A 95 -9.06 -15.16 -0.58
CA SER A 95 -10.28 -15.48 -1.31
C SER A 95 -10.00 -16.50 -2.42
N GLN A 96 -11.00 -17.29 -2.78
CA GLN A 96 -10.89 -18.27 -3.87
C GLN A 96 -10.47 -17.62 -5.21
N SER A 97 -10.92 -16.38 -5.45
CA SER A 97 -10.51 -15.61 -6.64
C SER A 97 -9.04 -15.22 -6.60
N HIS A 98 -8.51 -14.86 -5.42
CA HIS A 98 -7.10 -14.55 -5.24
C HIS A 98 -6.22 -15.78 -5.48
N LEU A 99 -6.58 -16.94 -4.92
CA LEU A 99 -5.87 -18.19 -5.15
C LEU A 99 -5.93 -18.65 -6.63
N ALA A 100 -7.09 -18.49 -7.29
CA ALA A 100 -7.23 -18.83 -8.71
C ALA A 100 -6.35 -17.95 -9.60
N TRP A 101 -6.28 -16.65 -9.30
CA TRP A 101 -5.39 -15.72 -10.01
C TRP A 101 -3.91 -16.10 -9.83
N GLN A 102 -3.48 -16.40 -8.60
CA GLN A 102 -2.10 -16.84 -8.32
C GLN A 102 -1.74 -18.13 -9.06
N LYS A 103 -2.64 -19.13 -9.12
CA LYS A 103 -2.44 -20.37 -9.88
C LYS A 103 -2.27 -20.09 -11.37
N SER A 104 -3.14 -19.27 -11.94
CA SER A 104 -3.08 -18.88 -13.36
C SER A 104 -1.77 -18.14 -13.69
N MET A 105 -1.28 -17.32 -12.75
CA MET A 105 0.02 -16.65 -12.89
C MET A 105 1.18 -17.64 -12.94
N LEU A 106 1.18 -18.67 -12.07
CA LEU A 106 2.18 -19.73 -12.09
C LEU A 106 2.09 -20.58 -13.37
N ASP A 107 0.89 -20.96 -13.80
CA ASP A 107 0.69 -21.70 -15.06
C ASP A 107 1.29 -20.94 -16.24
N ARG A 108 1.19 -19.61 -16.25
CA ARG A 108 1.78 -18.76 -17.29
C ARG A 108 3.29 -18.67 -17.18
N ILE A 109 3.85 -18.58 -15.97
CA ILE A 109 5.31 -18.54 -15.77
C ILE A 109 5.96 -19.85 -16.20
N GLU A 110 5.33 -20.99 -15.87
CA GLU A 110 5.80 -22.35 -16.19
C GLU A 110 5.88 -22.61 -17.70
N GLN A 111 5.17 -21.83 -18.54
CA GLN A 111 5.31 -21.88 -19.99
C GLN A 111 6.68 -21.38 -20.49
N TYR A 112 7.38 -20.56 -19.71
CA TYR A 112 8.65 -19.95 -20.11
C TYR A 112 9.86 -20.52 -19.37
N THR A 113 9.66 -21.24 -18.26
CA THR A 113 10.74 -21.84 -17.49
C THR A 113 10.28 -23.08 -16.71
N SER A 114 11.10 -24.12 -16.69
CA SER A 114 10.84 -25.39 -15.98
C SER A 114 11.59 -25.54 -14.66
N LYS A 115 12.51 -24.62 -14.35
CA LYS A 115 13.24 -24.54 -13.08
C LYS A 115 13.49 -23.08 -12.76
N SER A 116 12.79 -22.54 -11.75
CA SER A 116 13.02 -21.15 -11.35
C SER A 116 13.00 -20.97 -9.85
N ARG A 117 14.03 -20.29 -9.35
CA ARG A 117 13.93 -19.55 -8.10
C ARG A 117 13.03 -18.34 -8.37
N ILE A 118 11.92 -18.24 -7.66
CA ILE A 118 10.99 -17.13 -7.80
C ILE A 118 11.32 -16.08 -6.74
N CYS A 119 11.40 -14.83 -7.17
CA CYS A 119 11.51 -13.66 -6.30
C CYS A 119 10.28 -12.78 -6.55
N GLU A 120 9.55 -12.45 -5.48
CA GLU A 120 8.40 -11.57 -5.52
C GLU A 120 8.68 -10.32 -4.69
N ILE A 121 8.55 -9.15 -5.30
CA ILE A 121 8.69 -7.86 -4.61
C ILE A 121 7.31 -7.48 -4.07
N GLY A 122 7.21 -7.25 -2.76
CA GLY A 122 5.93 -6.97 -2.11
C GLY A 122 5.08 -8.23 -1.91
N CYS A 123 5.70 -9.35 -1.55
CA CYS A 123 5.03 -10.65 -1.37
C CYS A 123 3.98 -10.67 -0.24
N GLY A 124 3.87 -9.61 0.57
CA GLY A 124 3.03 -9.61 1.76
C GLY A 124 3.37 -10.82 2.65
N TYR A 125 2.36 -11.62 2.98
CA TYR A 125 2.52 -12.85 3.75
C TYR A 125 3.12 -14.04 2.98
N GLY A 126 3.43 -13.88 1.68
CA GLY A 126 4.16 -14.90 0.91
C GLY A 126 3.30 -15.98 0.25
N ALA A 127 1.98 -15.79 0.19
CA ALA A 127 1.06 -16.82 -0.31
C ALA A 127 1.31 -17.29 -1.74
N PHE A 128 1.67 -16.36 -2.63
CA PHE A 128 2.06 -16.70 -4.00
C PHE A 128 3.35 -17.55 -4.00
N LEU A 129 4.34 -17.19 -3.16
CA LEU A 129 5.58 -17.96 -3.00
C LEU A 129 5.34 -19.34 -2.37
N ASP A 130 4.42 -19.44 -1.41
CA ASP A 130 4.04 -20.72 -0.80
C ASP A 130 3.35 -21.63 -1.81
N LEU A 131 2.43 -21.09 -2.60
CA LEU A 131 1.83 -21.83 -3.71
C LEU A 131 2.91 -22.28 -4.71
N ALA A 132 3.84 -21.39 -5.07
CA ALA A 132 4.93 -21.70 -6.00
C ALA A 132 5.86 -22.80 -5.49
N ARG A 133 6.08 -22.93 -4.18
CA ARG A 133 6.90 -24.01 -3.58
C ARG A 133 6.28 -25.40 -3.72
N THR A 134 4.97 -25.49 -3.95
CA THR A 134 4.26 -26.76 -4.09
C THR A 134 4.24 -27.31 -5.52
N ARG A 135 4.85 -26.60 -6.48
CA ARG A 135 4.92 -26.96 -7.90
C ARG A 135 6.35 -27.33 -8.27
#